data_AF-A0A7X5F130-F1
#
_entry.id   AF-A0A7X5F130-F1
#
_cell.length_a   1.000
_cell.length_b   1.000
_cell.length_c   1.000
_cell.angle_alpha   90.00
_cell.angle_beta   90.00
_cell.angle_gamma   90.00
#
_symmetry.space_group_name_H-M   'P 1'
#
loop_
_entity.id
_entity.type
_entity.pdbx_description
1 polymer ?
#
loop_
_entity_poly.entity_id
_entity_poly.type
_entity_poly.pdbx_seq_one_letter_code
_entity_poly.pdbx_strand_id
1 'polypeptide(L)' 'MGAASLAGGLDPALRGSLWRHRKTQGVYRIVGRCRIEASGLHAFLYQGQDGTIWARPVDEFLDGRFERLTGEQDA' A
#
# COMPACT_ATOMS: atom_id res chain seq x y z
N MET A 1 -16.81 20.63 10.52
CA MET A 1 -16.08 19.35 10.39
C MET A 1 -16.46 18.74 9.05
N GLY A 2 -15.65 18.96 8.02
CA GLY A 2 -15.99 18.62 6.63
C GLY A 2 -15.58 17.19 6.28
N ALA A 3 -16.51 16.43 5.71
CA ALA A 3 -16.23 15.14 5.09
C ALA A 3 -15.26 15.35 3.92
N ALA A 4 -14.04 14.85 4.03
CA ALA A 4 -13.13 14.78 2.89
C ALA A 4 -13.70 13.75 1.90
N SER A 5 -14.05 14.25 0.72
CA SER A 5 -14.61 13.52 -0.40
C SER A 5 -13.82 12.24 -0.71
N LEU A 6 -14.49 11.08 -0.63
CA LEU A 6 -13.95 9.74 -0.94
C LEU A 6 -14.02 9.45 -2.44
N ALA A 7 -13.69 10.42 -3.29
CA ALA A 7 -13.65 10.26 -4.73
C ALA A 7 -12.20 10.43 -5.23
N GLY A 8 -11.52 9.31 -5.45
CA GLY A 8 -10.33 9.23 -6.32
C GLY A 8 -8.94 9.47 -5.72
N GLY A 9 -8.83 9.97 -4.49
CA GLY A 9 -7.53 10.27 -3.88
C GLY A 9 -7.01 9.13 -3.02
N LEU A 10 -5.82 8.59 -3.33
CA LEU A 10 -5.01 7.91 -2.32
C LEU A 10 -4.95 8.77 -1.05
N ASP A 11 -5.02 8.15 0.12
CA ASP A 11 -4.54 8.82 1.34
C ASP A 11 -3.09 9.29 1.05
N PRO A 12 -2.82 10.61 1.05
CA PRO A 12 -1.50 11.13 0.75
C PRO A 12 -0.42 10.53 1.65
N ALA A 13 -0.80 10.14 2.87
CA ALA A 13 0.12 9.53 3.83
C ALA A 13 0.54 8.10 3.47
N LEU A 14 -0.22 7.41 2.61
CA LEU A 14 0.09 6.05 2.18
C LEU A 14 0.86 6.02 0.85
N ARG A 15 0.61 6.96 -0.06
CA ARG A 15 1.32 6.97 -1.34
C ARG A 15 2.81 7.17 -1.12
N GLY A 16 3.61 6.28 -1.70
CA GLY A 16 5.06 6.33 -1.60
C GLY A 16 5.63 5.76 -0.30
N SER A 17 4.79 5.37 0.66
CA SER A 17 5.25 4.67 1.87
C SER A 17 5.91 3.34 1.53
N LEU A 18 6.94 2.97 2.31
CA LEU A 18 7.69 1.74 2.16
C LEU A 18 7.20 0.69 3.15
N TRP A 19 7.14 -0.56 2.70
CA TRP A 19 6.64 -1.69 3.46
C TRP A 19 7.53 -2.90 3.22
N ARG A 20 7.82 -3.65 4.28
CA ARG A 20 8.60 -4.89 4.20
C ARG A 20 7.69 -6.08 4.46
N HIS A 21 7.73 -7.08 3.58
CA HIS A 21 7.03 -8.34 3.81
C HIS A 21 7.84 -9.19 4.79
N ARG A 22 7.24 -9.62 5.90
CA ARG A 22 7.95 -10.28 7.00
C ARG A 22 8.58 -11.63 6.62
N LYS A 23 7.92 -12.40 5.75
CA LYS A 23 8.43 -13.73 5.37
C LYS A 23 9.56 -13.67 4.35
N THR A 24 9.40 -12.85 3.31
CA THR A 24 10.36 -12.80 2.18
C THR A 24 11.39 -11.70 2.34
N GLN A 25 11.21 -10.79 3.30
CA GLN A 25 12.01 -9.59 3.51
C GLN A 25 12.03 -8.61 2.31
N GLY A 26 11.18 -8.84 1.30
CA GLY A 26 11.04 -7.93 0.16
C GLY A 26 10.50 -6.58 0.59
N VAL A 27 11.07 -5.51 0.03
CA VAL A 27 10.63 -4.12 0.27
C VAL A 27 9.82 -3.63 -0.91
N TYR A 28 8.69 -3.00 -0.59
CA TYR A 28 7.70 -2.58 -1.54
C TYR A 28 7.28 -1.12 -1.28
N ARG A 29 6.94 -0.41 -2.35
CA ARG A 29 6.42 0.95 -2.29
C ARG A 29 4.95 0.98 -2.67
N ILE A 30 4.11 1.62 -1.87
CA ILE A 30 2.71 1.85 -2.27
C ILE A 30 2.67 2.86 -3.42
N VAL A 31 2.08 2.47 -4.54
CA VAL A 31 1.90 3.35 -5.71
C VAL A 31 0.47 3.86 -5.83
N GLY A 32 -0.51 3.10 -5.32
CA GLY A 32 -1.92 3.30 -5.63
C GLY A 32 -2.88 2.53 -4.76
N ARG A 33 -4.17 2.84 -4.92
CA ARG A 33 -5.28 1.97 -4.53
C ARG A 33 -6.02 1.57 -5.79
N CYS A 34 -6.60 0.37 -5.77
CA CYS A 34 -7.47 -0.10 -6.83
C CYS A 34 -8.65 -0.87 -6.25
N ARG A 35 -9.53 -1.34 -7.14
CA ARG A 35 -10.56 -2.33 -6.85
C ARG A 35 -10.25 -3.57 -7.66
N ILE A 36 -10.22 -4.73 -7.03
CA ILE A 36 -10.06 -6.00 -7.72
C ILE A 36 -11.42 -6.33 -8.35
N GLU A 37 -11.48 -6.48 -9.67
CA GLU A 37 -12.74 -6.71 -10.40
C GLU A 37 -13.45 -8.00 -9.94
N ALA A 38 -12.71 -9.11 -9.88
CA ALA A 38 -13.27 -10.43 -9.60
C ALA A 38 -13.93 -10.53 -8.20
N SER A 39 -13.40 -9.82 -7.19
CA SER A 39 -13.91 -9.87 -5.82
C SER A 39 -14.63 -8.60 -5.38
N GLY A 40 -14.49 -7.52 -6.14
CA GLY A 40 -14.97 -6.19 -5.76
C GLY A 40 -14.24 -5.55 -4.58
N LEU A 41 -13.19 -6.17 -4.03
CA LEU A 41 -12.48 -5.70 -2.84
C LEU A 41 -11.56 -4.52 -3.16
N HIS A 42 -11.44 -3.60 -2.20
CA HIS A 42 -10.41 -2.57 -2.24
C HIS A 42 -9.04 -3.18 -2.01
N ALA A 43 -8.06 -2.74 -2.80
CA ALA A 43 -6.70 -3.23 -2.75
C ALA A 43 -5.68 -2.10 -2.79
N PHE A 44 -4.49 -2.37 -2.26
CA PHE A 44 -3.30 -1.57 -2.52
C PHE A 44 -2.62 -2.06 -3.79
N LEU A 45 -2.20 -1.10 -4.60
CA LEU A 45 -1.19 -1.31 -5.64
C LEU A 45 0.17 -0.94 -5.06
N TYR A 46 1.12 -1.86 -5.17
CA TYR A 46 2.47 -1.67 -4.68
C TYR A 46 3.50 -2.27 -5.62
N GLN A 47 4.69 -1.68 -5.63
CA GLN A 47 5.77 -2.02 -6.53
C GLN A 47 6.94 -2.63 -5.75
N GLY A 48 7.48 -3.75 -6.24
CA GLY A 48 8.73 -4.33 -5.74
C GLY A 48 9.97 -3.61 -6.30
N GLN A 49 11.14 -3.93 -5.76
CA GLN A 49 12.41 -3.34 -6.23
C GLN A 49 12.76 -3.72 -7.68
N ASP A 50 12.21 -4.83 -8.17
CA ASP A 50 12.31 -5.31 -9.55
C ASP A 50 11.35 -4.56 -10.52
N GLY A 51 10.56 -3.63 -10.01
CA GLY A 51 9.57 -2.88 -10.79
C GLY A 51 8.22 -3.58 -10.94
N THR A 52 8.08 -4.84 -10.49
CA THR A 52 6.83 -5.60 -10.58
C THR A 52 5.74 -4.94 -9.73
N ILE A 53 4.56 -4.76 -10.31
CA ILE A 53 3.39 -4.18 -9.62
C ILE A 53 2.42 -5.29 -9.22
N TRP A 54 2.01 -5.26 -7.97
CA TRP A 54 1.07 -6.20 -7.37
C TRP A 54 -0.17 -5.48 -6.86
N ALA A 55 -1.30 -6.18 -6.86
CA ALA A 55 -2.51 -5.80 -6.15
C ALA A 55 -2.77 -6.76 -4.99
N ARG A 56 -3.09 -6.24 -3.81
CA ARG A 56 -3.45 -7.03 -2.63
C ARG A 56 -4.62 -6.39 -1.89
N PRO A 57 -5.66 -7.14 -1.50
CA PRO A 57 -6.74 -6.60 -0.67
C PRO A 57 -6.19 -5.85 0.54
N VAL A 58 -6.80 -4.71 0.88
CA VAL A 58 -6.34 -3.84 1.97
C VAL A 58 -6.25 -4.61 3.28
N ASP A 59 -7.29 -5.39 3.61
CA ASP A 59 -7.36 -6.16 4.86
C ASP A 59 -6.25 -7.22 4.93
N GLU A 60 -5.95 -7.89 3.81
CA GLU A 60 -4.87 -8.88 3.74
C GLU A 60 -3.48 -8.21 3.80
N PHE A 61 -3.33 -7.01 3.24
CA PHE A 61 -2.05 -6.29 3.29
C PHE A 61 -1.75 -5.76 4.71
N LEU A 62 -2.80 -5.35 5.43
CA LEU A 62 -2.70 -4.80 6.78
C LEU A 62 -2.86 -5.86 7.89
N ASP A 63 -2.95 -7.15 7.54
CA ASP A 63 -3.12 -8.26 8.50
C ASP A 63 -1.87 -8.58 9.35
N GLY A 64 -0.77 -7.84 9.13
CA GLY A 64 0.50 -8.02 9.82
C GLY A 64 1.55 -8.83 9.04
N ARG A 65 1.27 -9.27 7.80
CA ARG A 65 2.30 -9.81 6.89
C ARG A 65 3.30 -8.76 6.43
N PHE A 66 2.86 -7.51 6.34
CA PHE A 66 3.68 -6.39 5.98
C PHE A 66 3.87 -5.46 7.17
N GLU A 67 5.09 -4.97 7.34
CA GLU A 67 5.38 -3.92 8.31
C GLU A 67 5.75 -2.65 7.57
N ARG A 68 5.20 -1.53 8.02
CA ARG A 68 5.54 -0.22 7.46
C ARG A 68 6.95 0.15 7.91
N LEU A 69 7.79 0.50 6.94
CA LEU A 69 9.09 1.09 7.22
C LEU A 69 8.86 2.59 7.44
N THR A 70 9.06 3.04 8.67
CA THR A 70 9.19 4.47 8.97
C THR A 70 10.58 4.88 8.56
N GLY A 71 10.71 5.59 7.45
CA GLY A 71 11.94 6.34 7.21
C GLY A 71 12.02 7.42 8.29
N GLU A 72 12.96 7.32 9.23
CA GLU A 72 13.69 8.51 9.67
C GLU A 72 14.22 9.14 8.38
N GLN A 73 13.55 10.20 7.93
CA GLN A 73 14.09 11.08 6.91
C GLN A 73 15.07 11.98 7.64
N ASP A 74 16.35 11.63 7.53
CA ASP A 74 17.55 12.44 7.74
C ASP A 74 17.69 13.28 9.04
N ALA A 75 18.91 13.20 9.58
CA ALA A 75 19.47 14.09 10.59
C ALA A 75 19.58 15.55 10.11
#